data_AF-A0A961ZF46-F1
#
_entry.id   AF-A0A961ZF46-F1
#
_cell.length_a   1.000
_cell.length_b   1.000
_cell.length_c   1.000
_cell.angle_alpha   90.00
_cell.angle_beta   90.00
_cell.angle_gamma   90.00
#
_symmetry.space_group_name_H-M   'P 1'
#
loop_
_entity.id
_entity.type
_entity.pdbx_description
1 polymer ?
#
loop_
_entity_poly.entity_id
_entity_poly.type
_entity_poly.pdbx_seq_one_letter_code
_entity_poly.pdbx_strand_id
1 'polypeptide(L)'
;LQIIFNLFRQDYASEVLPKAAAQNVGIIVRLPLASGLLSGKFRKGQQFDPSDHRNYNRDGAAFSVGETFSGIPFETGVDLVVELRQLLPENAPMSQLALRWILDHPAVSTVIAGVSKPAQLKGNVAASELVPFQATLHEQLRAFYEKKVRPQVRGQI
;
A
#
# COMPACT_ATOMS: atom_id res chain seq x y z
N LEU A 1 -13.52 -11.00 -4.64
CA LEU A 1 -13.76 -9.90 -3.66
C LEU A 1 -12.76 -8.77 -3.91
N GLN A 2 -13.17 -7.50 -3.84
CA GLN A 2 -12.27 -6.37 -4.02
C GLN A 2 -12.03 -5.63 -2.69
N ILE A 3 -10.76 -5.40 -2.31
CA ILE A 3 -10.39 -4.84 -0.99
C ILE A 3 -9.26 -3.80 -1.08
N ILE A 4 -9.19 -2.91 -0.09
CA ILE A 4 -8.01 -2.05 0.14
C ILE A 4 -6.96 -2.89 0.86
N PHE A 5 -5.81 -3.09 0.25
CA PHE A 5 -4.71 -3.85 0.85
C PHE A 5 -3.36 -3.32 0.35
N ASN A 6 -2.48 -2.97 1.28
CA ASN A 6 -1.14 -2.45 1.00
C ASN A 6 -0.30 -2.49 2.29
N LEU A 7 0.98 -2.10 2.21
CA LEU A 7 1.90 -2.10 3.36
C LEU A 7 1.40 -1.27 4.57
N PHE A 8 0.48 -0.33 4.36
CA PHE A 8 -0.15 0.49 5.40
C PHE A 8 -1.61 0.07 5.72
N ARG A 9 -2.11 -1.03 5.17
CA ARG A 9 -3.43 -1.64 5.44
C ARG A 9 -3.30 -3.15 5.37
N GLN A 10 -2.82 -3.78 6.46
CA GLN A 10 -2.47 -5.20 6.45
C GLN A 10 -3.48 -6.12 7.16
N ASP A 11 -4.49 -5.60 7.87
CA ASP A 11 -5.39 -6.40 8.72
C ASP A 11 -6.10 -7.53 7.96
N TYR A 12 -6.42 -7.29 6.68
CA TYR A 12 -7.00 -8.30 5.81
C TYR A 12 -6.08 -9.50 5.55
N ALA A 13 -4.76 -9.39 5.75
CA ALA A 13 -3.83 -10.51 5.63
C ALA A 13 -4.16 -11.65 6.60
N SER A 14 -4.58 -11.33 7.83
CA SER A 14 -4.99 -12.31 8.84
C SER A 14 -6.49 -12.59 8.84
N GLU A 15 -7.32 -11.63 8.44
CA GLU A 15 -8.77 -11.73 8.63
C GLU A 15 -9.54 -12.21 7.40
N VAL A 16 -9.13 -11.77 6.21
CA VAL A 16 -9.90 -11.94 4.96
C VAL A 16 -9.20 -12.88 3.99
N LEU A 17 -7.89 -12.74 3.77
CA LEU A 17 -7.16 -13.55 2.80
C LEU A 17 -7.27 -15.06 3.09
N PRO A 18 -7.15 -15.55 4.35
CA PRO A 18 -7.29 -16.98 4.64
C PRO A 18 -8.70 -17.50 4.37
N LYS A 19 -9.74 -16.70 4.67
CA LYS A 19 -11.15 -17.06 4.42
C LYS A 19 -11.46 -17.10 2.93
N ALA A 20 -10.96 -16.11 2.18
CA ALA A 20 -11.11 -16.06 0.73
C ALA A 20 -10.44 -17.28 0.07
N ALA A 21 -9.22 -17.64 0.49
CA ALA A 21 -8.54 -18.83 0.02
C ALA A 21 -9.33 -20.12 0.33
N ALA A 22 -9.83 -20.27 1.57
CA ALA A 22 -10.64 -21.43 1.97
C ALA A 22 -11.95 -21.56 1.18
N GLN A 23 -12.48 -20.46 0.66
CA GLN A 23 -13.71 -20.42 -0.14
C GLN A 23 -13.44 -20.38 -1.65
N ASN A 24 -12.19 -20.51 -2.09
CA ASN A 24 -11.78 -20.38 -3.49
C ASN A 24 -12.24 -19.05 -4.15
N VAL A 25 -12.14 -17.95 -3.39
CA VAL A 25 -12.50 -16.60 -3.84
C VAL A 25 -11.22 -15.81 -4.10
N GLY A 26 -11.04 -15.37 -5.35
CA GLY A 26 -9.94 -14.48 -5.72
C GLY A 26 -10.05 -13.07 -5.14
N ILE A 27 -8.92 -12.50 -4.75
CA ILE A 27 -8.83 -11.13 -4.25
C ILE A 27 -8.30 -10.18 -5.33
N ILE A 28 -9.04 -9.09 -5.54
CA ILE A 28 -8.66 -7.96 -6.37
C ILE A 28 -8.24 -6.82 -5.44
N VAL A 29 -6.99 -6.42 -5.47
CA VAL A 29 -6.49 -5.35 -4.60
C VAL A 29 -6.66 -3.99 -5.27
N ARG A 30 -7.28 -3.04 -4.56
CA ARG A 30 -7.33 -1.62 -4.93
C ARG A 30 -6.52 -0.77 -3.96
N LEU A 31 -6.17 0.45 -4.38
CA LEU A 31 -5.33 1.39 -3.63
C LEU A 31 -3.98 0.80 -3.13
N PRO A 32 -3.25 0.06 -3.98
CA PRO A 32 -2.04 -0.66 -3.54
C PRO A 32 -0.90 0.26 -3.13
N LEU A 33 -0.91 1.52 -3.59
CA LEU A 33 0.15 2.50 -3.31
C LEU A 33 -0.29 3.63 -2.37
N ALA A 34 -1.44 3.49 -1.68
CA ALA A 34 -1.96 4.49 -0.74
C ALA A 34 -1.96 5.92 -1.32
N SER A 35 -2.65 6.13 -2.44
CA SER A 35 -2.67 7.40 -3.19
C SER A 35 -1.28 7.93 -3.60
N GLY A 36 -0.35 7.00 -3.85
CA GLY A 36 1.02 7.28 -4.28
C GLY A 36 2.01 7.47 -3.12
N LEU A 37 1.58 7.44 -1.86
CA LEU A 37 2.46 7.59 -0.71
C LEU A 37 3.53 6.50 -0.68
N LEU A 38 3.14 5.24 -0.93
CA LEU A 38 4.05 4.09 -1.01
C LEU A 38 4.89 4.07 -2.31
N SER A 39 4.88 5.15 -3.11
CA SER A 39 5.84 5.31 -4.21
C SER A 39 7.21 5.80 -3.74
N GLY A 40 7.32 6.32 -2.52
CA GLY A 40 8.55 6.91 -1.99
C GLY A 40 8.92 8.27 -2.58
N LYS A 41 8.04 8.88 -3.39
CA LYS A 41 8.35 10.13 -4.12
C LYS A 41 7.95 11.41 -3.38
N PHE A 42 7.06 11.30 -2.40
CA PHE A 42 6.56 12.47 -1.69
C PHE A 42 7.50 12.90 -0.57
N ARG A 43 7.43 14.19 -0.25
CA ARG A 43 8.19 14.84 0.81
C ARG A 43 7.24 15.69 1.65
N LYS A 44 7.67 16.02 2.85
CA LYS A 44 6.97 16.96 3.71
C LYS A 44 6.76 18.30 3.02
N GLY A 45 5.58 18.89 3.17
CA GLY A 45 5.22 20.15 2.50
C GLY A 45 4.98 20.04 0.99
N GLN A 46 4.92 18.83 0.43
CA GLN A 46 4.51 18.61 -0.97
C GLN A 46 3.12 19.21 -1.20
N GLN A 47 3.01 20.02 -2.25
CA GLN A 47 1.73 20.51 -2.75
C GLN A 47 1.25 19.63 -3.91
N PHE A 48 -0.05 19.38 -3.96
CA PHE A 48 -0.72 18.73 -5.09
C PHE A 48 -1.47 19.79 -5.89
N ASP A 49 -1.84 19.45 -7.13
CA ASP A 49 -2.72 20.30 -7.93
C ASP A 49 -3.96 20.69 -7.11
N PRO A 50 -4.46 21.93 -7.14
CA PRO A 50 -5.63 22.35 -6.36
C PRO A 50 -6.85 21.43 -6.52
N SER A 51 -7.04 20.84 -7.70
CA SER A 51 -8.15 19.93 -8.00
C SER A 51 -7.94 18.48 -7.53
N ASP A 52 -6.77 18.17 -6.97
CA ASP A 52 -6.43 16.81 -6.58
C ASP A 52 -7.22 16.33 -5.34
N HIS A 53 -7.79 15.13 -5.44
CA HIS A 53 -8.49 14.47 -4.33
C HIS A 53 -7.69 14.36 -3.04
N ARG A 54 -6.35 14.33 -3.12
CA ARG A 54 -5.48 14.30 -1.95
C ARG A 54 -5.55 15.57 -1.10
N ASN A 55 -6.00 16.69 -1.67
CA ASN A 55 -6.22 17.92 -0.92
C ASN A 55 -7.53 17.86 -0.12
N TYR A 56 -8.64 17.56 -0.80
CA TYR A 56 -9.97 17.64 -0.17
C TYR A 56 -10.41 16.36 0.54
N ASN A 57 -9.76 15.21 0.30
CA ASN A 57 -10.10 13.92 0.92
C ASN A 57 -9.05 13.39 1.89
N ARG A 58 -8.11 14.22 2.35
CA ARG A 58 -7.08 13.82 3.33
C ARG A 58 -7.67 13.34 4.66
N ASP A 59 -8.83 13.88 5.03
CA ASP A 59 -9.52 13.57 6.29
C ASP A 59 -10.83 12.78 6.08
N GLY A 60 -11.02 12.21 4.89
CA GLY A 60 -12.20 11.40 4.57
C GLY A 60 -13.49 12.19 4.41
N ALA A 61 -13.40 13.46 4.01
CA ALA A 61 -14.57 14.33 3.83
C ALA A 61 -15.45 13.95 2.61
N ALA A 62 -14.89 13.25 1.62
CA ALA A 62 -15.61 12.84 0.41
C ALA A 62 -15.70 11.31 0.24
N PHE A 63 -14.72 10.56 0.75
CA PHE A 63 -14.69 9.10 0.74
C PHE A 63 -14.26 8.58 2.12
N SER A 64 -14.34 7.26 2.35
CA SER A 64 -13.83 6.67 3.61
C SER A 64 -12.39 7.12 3.86
N VAL A 65 -12.09 7.50 5.10
CA VAL A 65 -10.77 8.03 5.49
C VAL A 65 -9.61 7.11 5.08
N GLY A 66 -9.85 5.79 5.04
CA GLY A 66 -8.87 4.80 4.59
C GLY A 66 -8.51 4.84 3.11
N GLU A 67 -9.23 5.58 2.27
CA GLU A 67 -9.01 5.60 0.82
C GLU A 67 -7.89 6.55 0.39
N THR A 68 -7.64 7.60 1.16
CA THR A 68 -6.52 8.52 0.92
C THR A 68 -5.40 8.22 1.91
N PHE A 69 -4.19 7.95 1.40
CA PHE A 69 -3.01 7.70 2.23
C PHE A 69 -3.20 6.61 3.29
N SER A 70 -4.09 5.64 3.03
CA SER A 70 -4.46 4.59 3.98
C SER A 70 -5.06 5.09 5.30
N GLY A 71 -5.59 6.33 5.33
CA GLY A 71 -6.14 6.96 6.53
C GLY A 71 -5.10 7.57 7.47
N ILE A 72 -3.84 7.63 7.04
CA ILE A 72 -2.73 8.18 7.81
C ILE A 72 -2.57 9.68 7.46
N PRO A 73 -2.34 10.56 8.44
CA PRO A 73 -1.97 11.94 8.16
C PRO A 73 -0.76 12.00 7.22
N PHE A 74 -0.85 12.75 6.12
CA PHE A 74 0.16 12.72 5.04
C PHE A 74 1.60 12.87 5.52
N GLU A 75 1.88 13.86 6.38
CA GLU A 75 3.23 14.12 6.90
C GLU A 75 3.78 12.94 7.70
N THR A 76 2.96 12.35 8.58
CA THR A 76 3.27 11.11 9.31
C THR A 76 3.48 9.95 8.33
N GLY A 77 2.66 9.86 7.30
CA GLY A 77 2.79 8.87 6.24
C GLY A 77 4.11 8.97 5.49
N VAL A 78 4.58 10.19 5.22
CA VAL A 78 5.89 10.43 4.58
C VAL A 78 7.02 9.94 5.49
N ASP A 79 6.98 10.24 6.78
CA ASP A 79 7.97 9.74 7.75
C ASP A 79 7.99 8.21 7.81
N LEU A 80 6.80 7.59 7.90
CA LEU A 80 6.67 6.13 7.90
C LEU A 80 7.20 5.49 6.62
N VAL A 81 7.07 6.14 5.46
CA VAL A 81 7.65 5.65 4.20
C VAL A 81 9.18 5.70 4.24
N VAL A 82 9.78 6.72 4.86
CA VAL A 82 11.23 6.80 5.04
C VAL A 82 11.73 5.66 5.92
N GLU A 83 11.06 5.39 7.04
CA GLU A 83 11.39 4.27 7.92
C GLU A 83 11.18 2.91 7.22
N LEU A 84 10.04 2.73 6.54
CA LEU A 84 9.73 1.53 5.77
C LEU A 84 10.79 1.25 4.69
N ARG A 85 11.32 2.31 4.05
CA ARG A 85 12.36 2.17 3.04
C ARG A 85 13.62 1.50 3.60
N GLN A 86 13.96 1.75 4.86
CA GLN A 86 15.14 1.15 5.52
C GLN A 86 14.99 -0.36 5.76
N LEU A 87 13.77 -0.89 5.78
CA LEU A 87 13.49 -2.32 5.96
C LEU A 87 13.51 -3.08 4.63
N LEU A 88 13.38 -2.38 3.51
CA LEU A 88 13.21 -2.97 2.18
C LEU A 88 14.52 -3.00 1.40
N PRO A 89 14.72 -4.00 0.53
CA PRO A 89 15.95 -4.11 -0.25
C PRO A 89 16.12 -2.91 -1.19
N GLU A 90 17.37 -2.54 -1.47
CA GLU A 90 17.67 -1.38 -2.29
C GLU A 90 17.64 -1.65 -3.81
N ASN A 91 17.40 -2.89 -4.20
CA ASN A 91 17.48 -3.37 -5.58
C ASN A 91 16.34 -2.93 -6.51
N ALA A 92 15.27 -2.33 -5.98
CA ALA A 92 14.13 -1.87 -6.77
C ALA A 92 13.49 -0.58 -6.22
N PRO A 93 12.74 0.16 -7.04
CA PRO A 93 11.94 1.29 -6.58
C PRO A 93 10.89 0.90 -5.54
N MET A 94 10.64 1.80 -4.59
CA MET A 94 9.67 1.60 -3.50
C MET A 94 8.27 1.17 -3.99
N SER A 95 7.78 1.75 -5.09
CA SER A 95 6.49 1.36 -5.67
C SER A 95 6.44 -0.10 -6.13
N GLN A 96 7.55 -0.63 -6.66
CA GLN A 96 7.60 -2.03 -7.10
C GLN A 96 7.67 -2.97 -5.91
N LEU A 97 8.44 -2.63 -4.89
CA LEU A 97 8.55 -3.39 -3.66
C LEU A 97 7.20 -3.46 -2.92
N ALA A 98 6.46 -2.35 -2.89
CA ALA A 98 5.11 -2.32 -2.34
C ALA A 98 4.13 -3.23 -3.10
N LEU A 99 4.20 -3.25 -4.44
CA LEU A 99 3.38 -4.12 -5.27
C LEU A 99 3.79 -5.60 -5.15
N ARG A 100 5.09 -5.91 -5.14
CA ARG A 100 5.63 -7.25 -4.93
C ARG A 100 5.18 -7.84 -3.60
N TRP A 101 5.22 -7.06 -2.52
CA TRP A 101 4.72 -7.49 -1.21
C TRP A 101 3.25 -7.93 -1.29
N ILE A 102 2.40 -7.19 -1.99
CA ILE A 102 0.99 -7.56 -2.20
C ILE A 102 0.87 -8.88 -2.98
N LEU A 103 1.67 -9.03 -4.04
CA LEU A 103 1.68 -10.21 -4.91
C LEU A 103 2.26 -11.46 -4.23
N ASP A 104 2.95 -11.32 -3.10
CA ASP A 104 3.42 -12.47 -2.30
C ASP A 104 2.28 -13.21 -1.59
N HIS A 105 1.09 -12.61 -1.48
CA HIS A 105 -0.06 -13.25 -0.85
C HIS A 105 -0.80 -14.15 -1.84
N PRO A 106 -0.88 -15.48 -1.62
CA PRO A 106 -1.46 -16.41 -2.60
C PRO A 106 -2.94 -16.17 -2.92
N ALA A 107 -3.71 -15.58 -2.00
CA ALA A 107 -5.11 -15.25 -2.21
C ALA A 107 -5.31 -14.06 -3.16
N VAL A 108 -4.27 -13.26 -3.41
CA VAL A 108 -4.32 -12.11 -4.32
C VAL A 108 -4.22 -12.59 -5.76
N SER A 109 -5.31 -12.40 -6.50
CA SER A 109 -5.38 -12.75 -7.93
C SER A 109 -4.88 -11.63 -8.82
N THR A 110 -5.08 -10.37 -8.43
CA THR A 110 -4.60 -9.21 -9.20
C THR A 110 -4.55 -7.93 -8.36
N VAL A 111 -3.79 -6.96 -8.85
CA VAL A 111 -3.60 -5.64 -8.24
C VAL A 111 -3.95 -4.55 -9.25
N ILE A 112 -4.91 -3.69 -8.90
CA ILE A 112 -5.29 -2.52 -9.70
C ILE A 112 -4.39 -1.34 -9.30
N ALA A 113 -3.21 -1.27 -9.91
CA ALA A 113 -2.26 -0.20 -9.70
C ALA A 113 -2.55 1.00 -10.64
N GLY A 114 -2.79 2.18 -10.06
CA GLY A 114 -3.05 3.40 -10.82
C GLY A 114 -1.85 3.86 -11.66
N VAL A 115 -2.13 4.49 -12.80
CA VAL A 115 -1.15 5.00 -13.76
C VAL A 115 -1.61 6.37 -14.24
N SER A 116 -0.78 7.40 -14.07
CA SER A 116 -0.97 8.74 -14.65
C SER A 116 0.03 9.06 -15.76
N LYS A 117 1.07 8.23 -15.95
CA LYS A 117 2.05 8.33 -17.04
C LYS A 117 2.42 6.94 -17.57
N PRO A 118 2.59 6.74 -18.89
CA PRO A 118 2.90 5.42 -19.47
C PRO A 118 4.09 4.68 -18.84
N ALA A 119 5.11 5.40 -18.38
CA ALA A 119 6.27 4.81 -17.72
C ALA A 119 5.91 4.07 -16.40
N GLN A 120 4.86 4.51 -15.69
CA GLN A 120 4.41 3.82 -14.47
C GLN A 120 3.79 2.46 -14.78
N LEU A 121 3.17 2.28 -15.94
CA LEU A 121 2.62 0.97 -16.33
C LEU A 121 3.75 -0.07 -16.40
N LYS A 122 4.84 0.25 -17.10
CA LYS A 122 6.02 -0.63 -17.18
C LYS A 122 6.60 -0.91 -15.78
N GLY A 123 6.68 0.13 -14.94
CA GLY A 123 7.14 0.02 -13.57
C GLY A 123 6.27 -0.90 -12.71
N ASN A 124 4.94 -0.78 -12.82
CA ASN A 124 3.98 -1.60 -12.07
C ASN A 124 4.02 -3.06 -12.52
N VAL A 125 4.11 -3.32 -13.83
CA VAL A 125 4.23 -4.69 -14.38
C VAL A 125 5.53 -5.33 -13.91
N ALA A 126 6.66 -4.62 -13.95
CA ALA A 126 7.94 -5.16 -13.52
C ALA A 126 7.98 -5.61 -12.04
N ALA A 127 7.01 -5.20 -11.21
CA ALA A 127 6.89 -5.72 -9.84
C ALA A 127 6.58 -7.22 -9.77
N SER A 128 5.90 -7.80 -10.78
CA SER A 128 5.62 -9.25 -10.81
C SER A 128 6.87 -10.09 -11.00
N GLU A 129 7.90 -9.52 -11.65
CA GLU A 129 9.17 -10.19 -11.96
C GLU A 129 10.16 -10.12 -10.80
N LEU A 130 9.86 -9.36 -9.74
CA LEU A 130 10.70 -9.33 -8.56
C LEU A 130 10.59 -10.65 -7.80
N VAL A 131 11.71 -11.04 -7.18
CA VAL A 131 11.76 -12.21 -6.30
C VAL A 131 10.82 -11.98 -5.10
N PRO A 132 9.98 -12.97 -4.74
CA PRO A 132 9.16 -12.90 -3.53
C PRO A 132 10.00 -12.64 -2.29
N PHE A 133 9.45 -11.89 -1.34
CA PHE A 133 10.15 -11.65 -0.09
C PHE A 133 10.20 -12.90 0.78
N GLN A 134 11.28 -13.03 1.54
CA GLN A 134 11.41 -14.09 2.53
C GLN A 134 10.39 -13.88 3.65
N ALA A 135 9.99 -14.98 4.30
CA ALA A 135 9.05 -14.95 5.43
C ALA A 135 9.52 -14.02 6.56
N THR A 136 10.82 -13.97 6.83
CA THR A 136 11.43 -13.07 7.81
C THR A 136 11.19 -11.59 7.51
N LEU A 137 11.25 -11.19 6.23
CA LEU A 137 10.94 -9.82 5.82
C LEU A 137 9.44 -9.55 5.95
N HIS A 138 8.58 -10.49 5.59
CA HIS A 138 7.13 -10.38 5.83
C HIS A 138 6.80 -10.16 7.30
N GLU A 139 7.44 -10.91 8.21
CA GLU A 139 7.29 -10.74 9.66
C GLU A 139 7.78 -9.37 10.14
N GLN A 140 8.92 -8.88 9.64
CA GLN A 140 9.43 -7.54 9.95
C GLN A 140 8.47 -6.44 9.49
N LEU A 141 7.93 -6.55 8.27
CA LEU A 141 6.98 -5.59 7.71
C LEU A 141 5.65 -5.60 8.47
N ARG A 142 5.19 -6.77 8.91
CA ARG A 142 4.02 -6.91 9.77
C ARG A 142 4.26 -6.28 11.15
N ALA A 143 5.40 -6.55 11.77
CA ALA A 143 5.74 -5.95 13.06
C ALA A 143 5.87 -4.42 12.98
N PHE A 144 6.44 -3.90 11.90
CA PHE A 144 6.48 -2.47 11.61
C PHE A 144 5.06 -1.89 11.47
N TYR A 145 4.19 -2.58 10.73
CA TYR A 145 2.80 -2.21 10.58
C TYR A 145 2.08 -2.13 11.92
N GLU A 146 2.06 -3.21 12.69
CA GLU A 146 1.33 -3.30 13.96
C GLU A 146 1.82 -2.27 14.99
N LYS A 147 3.14 -2.03 15.06
CA LYS A 147 3.73 -1.14 16.08
C LYS A 147 3.69 0.33 15.69
N LYS A 148 3.93 0.67 14.42
CA LYS A 148 4.15 2.07 13.99
C LYS A 148 3.06 2.62 13.10
N VAL A 149 2.51 1.80 12.21
CA VAL A 149 1.58 2.26 11.18
C VAL A 149 0.12 2.15 11.63
N ARG A 150 -0.28 0.96 12.11
CA ARG A 150 -1.66 0.66 12.51
C ARG A 150 -2.24 1.65 13.53
N PRO A 151 -1.49 2.14 14.54
CA PRO A 151 -1.99 3.17 15.46
C PRO A 151 -2.28 4.53 14.80
N GLN A 152 -1.69 4.80 13.63
CA GLN A 152 -1.88 6.05 12.88
C GLN A 152 -3.02 5.96 11.85
N VAL A 153 -3.48 4.74 11.54
CA VAL A 153 -4.57 4.50 10.58
C VAL A 153 -5.90 4.90 11.21
N ARG A 154 -6.53 5.91 10.63
CA ARG A 154 -7.88 6.34 10.99
C ARG A 154 -8.92 5.50 10.26
N GLY A 155 -10.10 5.36 10.88
CA GLY A 155 -11.24 4.62 10.34
C GLY A 155 -11.18 3.12 10.59
N GLN A 156 -12.34 2.48 10.44
CA GLN A 156 -12.46 1.02 10.52
C GLN A 156 -12.04 0.35 9.20
N ILE A 157 -11.96 -0.97 9.27
CA ILE A 157 -11.55 -1.88 8.20
C ILE A 157 -12.75 -2.74 7.83
#